data_AF-A0A0G0FYP6-F1
#
_entry.id   AF-A0A0G0FYP6-F1
#
_cell.length_a   1.000
_cell.length_b   1.000
_cell.length_c   1.000
_cell.angle_alpha   90.00
_cell.angle_beta   90.00
_cell.angle_gamma   90.00
#
_symmetry.space_group_name_H-M   'P 1'
#
loop_
_entity.id
_entity.type
_entity.pdbx_description
1 polymer ?
#
loop_
_entity_poly.entity_id
_entity_poly.type
_entity_poly.pdbx_seq_one_letter_code
_entity_poly.pdbx_strand_id
1 'polypeptide(L)'
;MSERIEALMRIVVGVVSGIILSIWKLLIQVVIIVHFIYALFSGKRHKKLANFSNYWNVQVYKYLRYMTFTTNHKPFPFSEIEKELTAKDLKKQL
;
A
#
# COMPACT_ATOMS: atom_id res chain seq x y z
N MET A 1 15.66 18.94 6.67
CA MET A 1 15.64 18.04 7.85
C MET A 1 16.94 17.25 7.82
N SER A 2 17.61 16.98 8.93
CA SER A 2 18.83 16.15 8.87
C SER A 2 18.45 14.68 8.63
N GLU A 3 19.31 13.93 7.94
CA GLU A 3 19.10 12.49 7.65
C GLU A 3 18.80 11.67 8.91
N ARG A 4 19.39 12.06 10.04
CA ARG A 4 19.17 11.43 11.33
C ARG A 4 17.73 11.58 11.82
N ILE A 5 17.14 12.77 11.64
CA ILE A 5 15.76 13.03 12.07
C ILE A 5 14.78 12.28 11.17
N GLU A 6 15.03 12.21 9.85
CA GLU A 6 14.18 11.43 8.95
C GLU A 6 14.25 9.93 9.27
N ALA A 7 15.43 9.40 9.57
CA ALA A 7 15.58 8.01 10.00
C ALA A 7 14.80 7.70 11.29
N LEU A 8 14.78 8.63 12.27
CA LEU A 8 13.99 8.49 13.49
C LEU A 8 12.48 8.58 13.21
N MET A 9 12.06 9.49 12.32
CA MET A 9 10.66 9.61 11.89
C MET A 9 10.15 8.33 11.21
N ARG A 10 11.01 7.64 10.45
CA ARG A 10 10.68 6.36 9.80
C ARG A 10 10.27 5.29 10.79
N ILE A 11 10.79 5.30 12.02
CA ILE A 11 10.38 4.34 13.06
C ILE A 11 8.90 4.57 13.42
N VAL A 12 8.52 5.81 13.73
CA VAL A 12 7.15 6.15 14.13
C VAL A 12 6.18 5.95 12.96
N VAL A 13 6.51 6.51 11.79
CA VAL A 13 5.68 6.37 10.59
C VAL A 13 5.58 4.91 10.18
N GLY A 14 6.69 4.17 10.24
CA GLY A 14 6.75 2.75 9.92
C GLY A 14 5.84 1.91 10.81
N VAL A 15 5.86 2.13 12.12
CA VAL A 15 4.99 1.42 13.07
C VAL A 15 3.51 1.71 12.80
N VAL A 16 3.13 3.00 12.69
CA VAL A 16 1.72 3.38 12.51
C VAL A 16 1.18 2.88 11.17
N SER A 17 1.88 3.17 10.07
CA SER A 17 1.47 2.73 8.73
C SER A 17 1.51 1.21 8.61
N GLY A 18 2.51 0.56 9.20
CA GLY A 18 2.63 -0.90 9.24
C GLY A 18 1.44 -1.56 9.91
N ILE A 19 1.04 -1.12 11.11
CA ILE A 19 -0.12 -1.66 11.83
C ILE A 19 -1.40 -1.55 10.98
N ILE A 20 -1.65 -0.37 10.40
CA ILE A 20 -2.85 -0.14 9.60
C ILE A 20 -2.86 -1.04 8.34
N LEU A 21 -1.73 -1.12 7.64
CA LEU A 21 -1.61 -1.99 6.46
C LEU A 21 -1.72 -3.48 6.81
N SER A 22 -1.25 -3.88 8.00
CA SER A 22 -1.40 -5.25 8.50
C SER A 22 -2.85 -5.60 8.80
N ILE A 23 -3.64 -4.69 9.38
CA ILE A 23 -5.08 -4.91 9.56
C ILE A 23 -5.76 -5.02 8.19
N TRP A 24 -5.42 -4.13 7.26
CA TRP A 24 -6.01 -4.14 5.91
C TRP A 24 -5.62 -5.40 5.14
N LYS A 25 -4.43 -5.96 5.36
CA LYS A 25 -3.97 -7.24 4.81
C LYS A 25 -4.89 -8.40 5.18
N LEU A 26 -5.40 -8.44 6.41
CA LEU A 26 -6.34 -9.50 6.84
C LEU A 26 -7.61 -9.47 5.98
N LEU A 27 -8.14 -8.28 5.68
CA LEU A 27 -9.27 -8.12 4.77
C LEU A 27 -8.93 -8.57 3.35
N ILE A 28 -7.73 -8.23 2.87
CA ILE A 28 -7.25 -8.67 1.55
C ILE A 28 -7.15 -10.19 1.46
N GLN A 29 -6.71 -10.89 2.51
CA GLN A 29 -6.65 -12.34 2.53
C GLN A 29 -8.04 -12.97 2.34
N VAL A 30 -9.07 -12.44 2.99
CA VAL A 30 -10.46 -12.87 2.78
C VAL A 30 -10.91 -12.57 1.34
N VAL A 31 -10.62 -11.37 0.83
CA VAL A 31 -10.96 -10.97 -0.54
C VAL A 31 -10.34 -11.92 -1.56
N ILE A 32 -9.08 -12.36 -1.36
CA ILE A 32 -8.39 -13.30 -2.24
C ILE A 32 -9.14 -14.64 -2.32
N ILE A 33 -9.56 -15.20 -1.18
CA ILE A 33 -10.31 -16.46 -1.13
C ILE A 33 -11.64 -16.32 -1.88
N VAL A 34 -12.39 -15.26 -1.59
CA VAL A 34 -13.67 -14.96 -2.27
C VAL A 34 -13.46 -14.78 -3.77
N HIS A 35 -12.40 -14.07 -4.18
CA HIS A 35 -12.08 -13.84 -5.58
C HIS A 35 -11.78 -15.13 -6.31
N PHE A 36 -11.03 -16.02 -5.68
CA PHE A 36 -10.64 -17.30 -6.25
C PHE A 36 -11.87 -18.17 -6.50
N ILE A 37 -12.74 -18.30 -5.49
CA ILE A 37 -14.02 -19.01 -5.60
C ILE A 37 -14.87 -18.38 -6.72
N TYR A 38 -15.05 -17.06 -6.70
CA TYR A 38 -15.84 -16.37 -7.74
C TYR A 38 -15.29 -16.61 -9.15
N ALA A 39 -13.96 -16.52 -9.32
CA ALA A 39 -13.34 -16.70 -10.62
C ALA A 39 -13.51 -18.12 -11.15
N LEU A 40 -13.41 -19.14 -10.27
CA LEU A 40 -13.63 -20.54 -10.64
C LEU A 40 -15.05 -20.80 -11.16
N PHE A 41 -16.08 -20.25 -10.50
CA PHE A 41 -17.47 -20.48 -10.90
C PHE A 41 -17.95 -19.55 -12.02
N SER A 42 -17.53 -18.28 -12.02
CA SER A 42 -18.01 -17.29 -12.99
C SER A 42 -17.18 -17.26 -14.29
N GLY A 43 -15.98 -17.85 -14.30
CA GLY A 43 -15.01 -17.73 -15.41
C GLY A 43 -14.55 -16.29 -15.66
N LYS A 44 -14.83 -15.36 -14.73
CA LYS A 44 -14.58 -13.92 -14.88
C LYS A 44 -13.98 -13.36 -13.60
N ARG A 45 -13.11 -12.37 -13.73
CA ARG A 45 -12.57 -11.62 -12.60
C ARG A 45 -13.56 -10.59 -12.10
N HIS A 46 -13.82 -10.57 -10.79
CA HIS A 46 -14.67 -9.55 -10.19
C HIS A 46 -13.94 -8.19 -10.09
N LYS A 47 -14.27 -7.23 -10.96
CA LYS A 47 -13.53 -5.96 -11.11
C LYS A 47 -13.44 -5.12 -9.82
N LYS A 48 -14.53 -4.99 -9.05
CA LYS A 48 -14.54 -4.15 -7.84
C LYS A 48 -13.58 -4.64 -6.75
N LEU A 49 -13.61 -5.94 -6.46
CA LEU A 49 -12.69 -6.58 -5.52
C LEU A 49 -11.23 -6.47 -6.02
N ALA A 50 -11.00 -6.53 -7.33
CA ALA A 50 -9.66 -6.37 -7.89
C ALA A 50 -9.13 -4.95 -7.69
N ASN A 51 -9.99 -3.95 -7.88
CA ASN A 51 -9.64 -2.55 -7.62
C ASN A 51 -9.37 -2.31 -6.13
N PHE A 52 -10.13 -2.95 -5.24
CA PHE A 52 -9.88 -2.87 -3.80
C PHE A 52 -8.51 -3.46 -3.41
N SER A 53 -8.17 -4.64 -3.93
CA SER A 53 -6.83 -5.22 -3.74
C SER A 53 -5.74 -4.34 -4.35
N ASN A 54 -6.01 -3.69 -5.48
CA ASN A 54 -5.07 -2.74 -6.08
C ASN A 54 -4.79 -1.55 -5.16
N TYR A 55 -5.81 -0.97 -4.52
CA TYR A 55 -5.62 0.11 -3.55
C TYR A 55 -4.67 -0.29 -2.43
N TRP A 56 -4.86 -1.48 -1.85
CA TRP A 56 -3.96 -1.98 -0.82
C TRP A 56 -2.53 -2.18 -1.35
N ASN A 57 -2.37 -2.77 -2.54
CA ASN A 57 -1.06 -2.97 -3.17
C ASN A 57 -0.29 -1.65 -3.36
N VAL A 58 -0.96 -0.60 -3.83
CA VAL A 58 -0.35 0.74 -3.99
C VAL A 58 0.14 1.27 -2.65
N GLN A 59 -0.66 1.16 -1.59
CA GLN A 59 -0.26 1.63 -0.27
C GLN A 59 0.90 0.83 0.33
N VAL A 60 0.91 -0.49 0.16
CA VAL A 60 2.03 -1.35 0.59
C VAL A 60 3.31 -0.98 -0.15
N TYR A 61 3.23 -0.77 -1.47
CA TYR A 61 4.40 -0.38 -2.25
C TYR A 61 4.99 0.95 -1.77
N LYS A 62 4.15 1.98 -1.57
CA LYS A 62 4.58 3.27 -1.01
C LYS A 62 5.20 3.13 0.37
N TYR A 63 4.60 2.33 1.24
CA TYR A 63 5.13 2.03 2.56
C TYR A 63 6.52 1.39 2.47
N LEU A 64 6.69 0.38 1.62
CA LEU A 64 7.97 -0.27 1.42
C LEU A 64 9.01 0.71 0.90
N ARG A 65 8.67 1.54 -0.09
CA ARG A 65 9.57 2.56 -0.61
C ARG A 65 10.08 3.51 0.45
N TYR A 66 9.18 3.94 1.34
CA TYR A 66 9.54 4.76 2.49
C TYR A 66 10.47 3.96 3.42
N MET A 67 10.08 2.76 3.86
CA MET A 67 10.91 1.98 4.79
C MET A 67 12.29 1.58 4.23
N THR A 68 12.43 1.46 2.92
CA THR A 68 13.70 1.11 2.25
C THR A 68 14.52 2.34 1.83
N PHE A 69 14.19 3.54 2.32
CA PHE A 69 14.90 4.79 2.03
C PHE A 69 14.95 5.16 0.53
N THR A 70 14.07 4.57 -0.30
CA THR A 70 13.95 4.93 -1.73
C THR A 70 13.08 6.17 -1.96
N THR A 71 12.50 6.73 -0.89
CA THR A 71 11.76 7.99 -0.87
C THR A 71 11.66 8.55 0.55
N ASN A 72 11.55 9.87 0.66
CA ASN A 72 11.17 10.58 1.90
C ASN A 72 9.66 10.89 1.96
N HIS A 73 8.88 10.49 0.94
CA HIS A 73 7.44 10.67 0.93
C HIS A 73 6.77 9.67 1.87
N LYS A 74 6.07 10.18 2.89
CA LYS A 74 5.42 9.34 3.91
C LYS A 74 4.22 8.58 3.32
N PRO A 75 3.97 7.32 3.71
CA PRO A 75 2.80 6.56 3.29
C PRO A 75 1.54 6.95 4.09
N PHE A 76 0.38 6.43 3.67
CA PHE A 76 -0.86 6.49 4.46
C PHE A 76 -0.62 5.97 5.90
N PRO A 77 -1.16 6.60 6.96
CA PRO A 77 -2.16 7.68 6.96
C PRO A 77 -1.59 9.10 6.91
N PHE A 78 -0.28 9.26 6.77
CA PHE A 78 0.38 10.57 6.76
C PHE A 78 0.33 11.26 5.38
N SER A 79 -0.17 10.56 4.36
CA SER A 79 -0.47 11.09 3.04
C SER A 79 -1.74 10.46 2.48
N GLU A 80 -2.25 11.06 1.41
CA GLU A 80 -3.47 10.60 0.75
C GLU A 80 -3.34 9.21 0.13
N ILE A 81 -4.46 8.49 0.13
CA ILE A 81 -4.58 7.18 -0.51
C ILE A 81 -4.57 7.37 -2.02
N GLU A 82 -3.47 6.96 -2.66
CA GLU A 82 -3.41 6.82 -4.11
C GLU A 82 -4.07 5.52 -4.58
N LYS A 83 -4.79 5.66 -5.70
CA LYS A 83 -5.62 4.62 -6.30
C LYS A 83 -4.85 3.71 -7.24
N GLU A 84 -3.84 4.28 -7.89
CA GLU A 84 -3.00 3.65 -8.91
C GLU A 84 -1.59 4.23 -8.79
N LEU A 85 -0.59 3.44 -9.19
CA LEU A 85 0.78 3.91 -9.32
C LEU A 85 0.97 4.43 -10.74
N THR A 86 1.16 5.73 -10.92
CA THR A 86 1.57 6.26 -12.23
C THR A 86 3.08 6.41 -12.28
N ALA A 87 3.66 6.33 -13.49
CA ALA A 87 5.10 6.57 -13.69
C ALA A 87 5.52 7.98 -13.21
N LYS A 88 4.59 8.94 -13.20
CA LYS A 88 4.80 10.28 -12.69
C LYS A 88 4.94 10.29 -11.16
N ASP A 89 4.14 9.49 -10.46
CA ASP A 89 4.20 9.38 -8.99
C ASP A 89 5.50 8.75 -8.52
N LEU A 90 6.03 7.78 -9.30
CA LEU A 90 7.32 7.17 -9.02
C LEU A 90 8.47 8.20 -9.09
N LYS A 91 8.45 9.05 -10.13
CA LYS A 91 9.47 10.09 -10.35
C LYS A 91 9.37 11.25 -9.36
N LYS A 92 8.16 11.63 -8.94
CA LYS A 92 7.93 12.73 -7.99
C LYS A 92 8.41 12.40 -6.56
N GLN A 93 8.60 11.11 -6.28
CA GLN A 93 8.96 10.60 -4.95
C GLN A 93 10.45 10.23 -4.84
N LEU A 94 11.23 10.36 -5.92
CA LEU A 94 12.71 10.28 -5.87
C LEU A 94 13.29 11.67 -5.59
#